data_AF-J9FKH3-F1
#
_entry.id   AF-J9FKH3-F1
#
_cell.length_a   1.000
_cell.length_b   1.000
_cell.length_c   1.000
_cell.angle_alpha   90.00
_cell.angle_beta   90.00
_cell.angle_gamma   90.00
#
_symmetry.space_group_name_H-M   'P 1'
#
loop_
_entity.id
_entity.type
_entity.pdbx_description
1 polymer ?
#
loop_
_entity_poly.entity_id
_entity_poly.type
_entity_poly.pdbx_seq_one_letter_code
_entity_poly.pdbx_strand_id
1 'polypeptide(L)'
;MEVFPSLAHLALLAGVSLGNNESAGKKSSHTNHGYKQTKAVITECAWAASRTKNTYFSQRYKRLATRRDKKRVLVALGHEILKIVYHVLKDKCDYKELWEHYVDDRRKLMQIKYHKEALKNLGVDLPNTQSA
;
A
#
# COMPACT_ATOMS: atom_id res chain seq x y z
N MET A 1 -13.62 -1.19 17.68
CA MET A 1 -12.30 -0.55 17.46
C MET A 1 -12.16 0.67 18.40
N GLU A 2 -12.37 0.47 19.70
CA GLU A 2 -12.22 1.55 20.70
C GLU A 2 -10.78 1.65 21.22
N VAL A 3 -10.07 0.52 21.24
CA VAL A 3 -8.66 0.43 21.71
C VAL A 3 -7.68 1.16 20.78
N PHE A 4 -7.98 1.26 19.48
CA PHE A 4 -7.17 1.99 18.49
C PHE A 4 -8.02 3.01 17.74
N PRO A 5 -8.01 4.29 18.15
CA PRO A 5 -8.82 5.34 17.53
C PRO A 5 -8.51 5.52 16.04
N SER A 6 -7.27 5.27 15.64
CA SER A 6 -6.84 5.37 14.24
C SER A 6 -5.82 4.31 13.86
N LEU A 7 -5.71 4.05 12.56
CA LEU A 7 -4.65 3.22 11.99
C LEU A 7 -3.25 3.68 12.40
N ALA A 8 -3.04 4.99 12.52
CA ALA A 8 -1.74 5.55 12.91
C ALA A 8 -1.33 5.08 14.31
N HIS A 9 -2.27 4.99 15.27
CA HIS A 9 -2.00 4.47 16.61
C HIS A 9 -1.59 2.99 16.55
N LEU A 10 -2.29 2.19 15.75
CA LEU A 10 -1.98 0.76 15.60
C LEU A 10 -0.61 0.56 14.91
N ALA A 11 -0.31 1.33 13.87
CA ALA A 11 0.98 1.29 13.18
C ALA A 11 2.16 1.76 14.06
N LEU A 12 1.93 2.78 14.88
CA LEU A 12 2.88 3.23 15.88
C LEU A 12 3.14 2.12 16.91
N LEU A 13 2.08 1.51 17.43
CA LEU A 13 2.19 0.41 18.39
C LEU A 13 2.99 -0.77 17.82
N ALA A 14 2.72 -1.13 16.57
CA ALA A 14 3.36 -2.25 15.88
C ALA A 14 4.82 -2.01 15.45
N GLY A 15 5.34 -0.78 15.58
CA GLY A 15 6.74 -0.51 15.24
C GLY A 15 7.02 -0.40 13.73
N VAL A 16 5.98 -0.22 12.91
CA VAL A 16 6.07 -0.19 11.43
C VAL A 16 5.91 1.21 10.84
N SER A 17 5.64 2.22 11.67
CA SER A 17 5.61 3.62 11.26
C SER A 17 7.01 4.27 11.36
N LEU A 18 7.20 5.35 10.62
CA LEU A 18 8.38 6.21 10.82
C LEU A 18 8.31 6.85 12.21
N GLY A 19 9.46 7.01 12.86
CA GLY A 19 9.56 7.78 14.09
C GLY A 19 9.44 9.29 13.83
N ASN A 20 8.93 10.06 14.80
CA ASN A 20 8.86 11.52 14.71
C ASN A 20 10.14 12.21 15.23
N ASN A 21 11.30 11.56 15.09
CA ASN A 21 12.56 12.09 15.62
C ASN A 21 13.13 13.11 14.63
N GLU A 22 13.30 14.35 15.09
CA GLU A 22 13.86 15.46 14.32
C GLU A 22 15.05 16.06 15.06
N SER A 23 16.15 16.30 14.34
CA SER A 23 17.34 16.97 14.88
C SER A 23 17.89 17.92 13.82
N ALA A 24 18.20 19.15 14.22
CA ALA A 24 18.68 20.22 13.33
C ALA A 24 17.82 20.40 12.06
N GLY A 25 16.49 20.32 12.18
CA GLY A 25 15.54 20.45 11.06
C GLY A 25 15.47 19.23 10.12
N LYS A 26 16.16 18.12 10.45
CA LYS A 26 16.16 16.89 9.65
C LYS A 26 15.37 15.79 10.34
N LYS A 27 14.39 15.22 9.64
CA LYS A 27 13.58 14.10 10.12
C LYS A 27 14.27 12.77 9.89
N SER A 28 14.20 11.89 10.88
CA SER A 28 14.75 10.54 10.80
C SER A 28 13.93 9.65 9.87
N SER A 29 14.61 8.80 9.10
CA SER A 29 13.99 7.76 8.27
C SER A 29 13.84 6.42 9.00
N HIS A 30 14.23 6.36 10.28
CA HIS A 30 14.17 5.14 11.07
C HIS A 30 12.73 4.84 11.51
N THR A 31 12.41 3.56 11.51
CA THR A 31 11.16 3.08 12.11
C THR A 31 11.20 3.26 13.62
N ASN A 32 10.04 3.48 14.21
CA ASN A 32 9.91 3.46 15.66
C ASN A 32 10.13 2.03 16.22
N HIS A 33 10.38 1.95 17.52
CA HIS A 33 10.67 0.68 18.18
C HIS A 33 9.43 -0.24 18.21
N GLY A 34 8.31 0.29 18.71
CA GLY A 34 7.05 -0.45 18.89
C GLY A 34 7.21 -1.75 19.70
N TYR A 35 6.19 -2.60 19.66
CA TYR A 35 6.29 -3.96 20.20
C TYR A 35 7.08 -4.87 19.27
N LYS A 36 8.23 -5.37 19.76
CA LYS A 36 9.16 -6.21 19.00
C LYS A 36 8.49 -7.45 18.41
N GLN A 37 7.64 -8.12 19.19
CA GLN A 37 6.94 -9.35 18.76
C GLN A 37 5.96 -9.07 17.62
N THR A 38 5.12 -8.03 17.77
CA THR A 38 4.17 -7.62 16.73
C THR A 38 4.89 -7.24 15.44
N LYS A 39 5.99 -6.50 15.55
CA LYS A 39 6.83 -6.15 14.39
C LYS A 39 7.41 -7.37 13.69
N ALA A 40 7.90 -8.35 14.45
CA ALA A 40 8.44 -9.59 13.91
C ALA A 40 7.37 -10.37 13.13
N VAL A 41 6.21 -10.62 13.74
CA VAL A 41 5.09 -11.34 13.12
C VAL A 41 4.62 -10.63 11.85
N ILE A 42 4.41 -9.31 11.89
CA ILE A 42 3.99 -8.55 10.70
C ILE A 42 5.05 -8.62 9.59
N THR A 43 6.34 -8.63 9.95
CA THR A 43 7.42 -8.73 8.97
C THR A 43 7.46 -10.11 8.32
N GLU A 44 7.21 -11.17 9.09
CA GLU A 44 7.08 -12.54 8.56
C GLU A 44 5.87 -12.67 7.63
N CYS A 45 4.70 -12.12 8.03
CA CYS A 45 3.52 -12.05 7.17
C CYS A 45 3.81 -11.30 5.86
N ALA A 46 4.52 -10.16 5.95
CA ALA A 46 4.92 -9.39 4.77
C ALA A 46 5.89 -10.17 3.87
N TRP A 47 6.77 -10.96 4.46
CA TRP A 47 7.69 -11.79 3.70
C TRP A 47 6.97 -12.93 2.98
N ALA A 48 6.03 -13.61 3.65
CA ALA A 48 5.16 -14.60 3.03
C ALA A 48 4.35 -13.99 1.87
N ALA A 49 3.67 -12.86 2.13
CA ALA A 49 2.87 -12.14 1.14
C ALA A 49 3.69 -11.69 -0.07
N SER A 50 4.96 -11.32 0.13
CA SER A 50 5.86 -10.94 -0.98
C SER A 50 6.19 -12.09 -1.94
N ARG A 51 6.09 -13.34 -1.47
CA ARG A 51 6.41 -14.56 -2.24
C ARG A 51 5.17 -15.21 -2.86
N THR A 52 3.97 -14.87 -2.40
CA THR A 52 2.71 -15.37 -2.94
C THR A 52 2.45 -14.78 -4.32
N LYS A 53 2.53 -15.59 -5.37
CA LYS A 53 2.33 -15.16 -6.76
C LYS A 53 0.88 -14.70 -7.00
N ASN A 54 0.68 -13.90 -8.06
CA ASN A 54 -0.64 -13.44 -8.51
C ASN A 54 -1.40 -12.55 -7.50
N THR A 55 -0.69 -11.97 -6.53
CA THR A 55 -1.26 -11.07 -5.51
C THR A 55 -0.81 -9.64 -5.72
N TYR A 56 -1.61 -8.69 -5.21
CA TYR A 56 -1.23 -7.28 -5.16
C TYR A 56 0.09 -7.05 -4.42
N PHE A 57 0.30 -7.76 -3.32
CA PHE A 57 1.51 -7.63 -2.50
C PHE A 57 2.77 -8.06 -3.25
N SER A 58 2.71 -9.13 -4.05
CA SER A 58 3.85 -9.54 -4.88
C SER A 58 4.21 -8.50 -5.93
N GLN A 59 3.22 -7.91 -6.62
CA GLN A 59 3.46 -6.83 -7.59
C GLN A 59 4.07 -5.61 -6.92
N ARG A 60 3.58 -5.25 -5.75
CA ARG A 60 4.05 -4.11 -4.97
C ARG A 60 5.47 -4.34 -4.46
N TYR A 61 5.77 -5.54 -3.96
CA TYR A 61 7.11 -5.92 -3.56
C TYR A 61 8.10 -5.77 -4.71
N LYS A 62 7.79 -6.36 -5.88
CA LYS A 62 8.65 -6.28 -7.08
C LYS A 62 8.97 -4.83 -7.44
N ARG A 63 7.96 -3.95 -7.49
CA ARG A 63 8.14 -2.53 -7.85
C ARG A 63 8.97 -1.73 -6.84
N LEU A 64 8.79 -1.99 -5.55
CA LEU A 64 9.52 -1.28 -4.50
C LEU A 64 10.95 -1.82 -4.35
N ALA A 65 11.15 -3.12 -4.47
CA ALA A 65 12.44 -3.79 -4.34
C ALA A 65 13.43 -3.39 -5.45
N THR A 66 12.95 -2.89 -6.59
CA THR A 66 13.82 -2.30 -7.63
C THR A 66 14.52 -1.02 -7.17
N ARG A 67 13.96 -0.27 -6.21
CA ARG A 67 14.43 1.08 -5.83
C ARG A 67 14.86 1.21 -4.37
N ARG A 68 14.55 0.23 -3.52
CA ARG A 68 14.75 0.29 -2.06
C ARG A 68 15.26 -1.05 -1.53
N ASP A 69 15.96 -0.99 -0.40
CA ASP A 69 16.43 -2.18 0.30
C ASP A 69 15.28 -3.14 0.64
N LYS A 70 15.49 -4.43 0.37
CA LYS A 70 14.47 -5.48 0.58
C LYS A 70 13.86 -5.44 1.98
N LYS A 71 14.67 -5.22 3.02
CA LYS A 71 14.21 -5.09 4.41
C LYS A 71 13.25 -3.91 4.61
N ARG A 72 13.55 -2.75 4.00
CA ARG A 72 12.67 -1.56 4.05
C ARG A 72 11.37 -1.79 3.30
N VAL A 73 11.41 -2.56 2.20
CA VAL A 73 10.22 -2.94 1.46
C VAL A 73 9.31 -3.86 2.28
N LEU A 74 9.86 -4.83 3.00
CA LEU A 74 9.07 -5.70 3.89
C LEU A 74 8.36 -4.92 4.99
N VAL A 75 9.01 -3.93 5.61
CA VAL A 75 8.35 -3.04 6.57
C VAL A 75 7.20 -2.27 5.91
N ALA A 76 7.42 -1.74 4.71
CA ALA A 76 6.40 -1.00 3.98
C ALA A 76 5.18 -1.89 3.63
N LEU A 77 5.40 -3.15 3.24
CA LEU A 77 4.33 -4.13 3.03
C LEU A 77 3.64 -4.49 4.34
N GLY A 78 4.40 -4.66 5.43
CA GLY A 78 3.87 -4.88 6.76
C GLY A 78 2.91 -3.78 7.22
N HIS A 79 3.26 -2.51 6.95
CA HIS A 79 2.37 -1.39 7.22
C HIS A 79 1.06 -1.44 6.40
N GLU A 80 1.10 -1.97 5.17
CA GLU A 80 -0.12 -2.15 4.37
C GLU A 80 -1.00 -3.31 4.83
N ILE A 81 -0.38 -4.45 5.15
CA ILE A 81 -1.09 -5.57 5.77
C ILE A 81 -1.80 -5.09 7.04
N LEU A 82 -1.09 -4.29 7.84
CA LEU A 82 -1.64 -3.73 9.06
C LEU A 82 -2.83 -2.78 8.82
N LYS A 83 -2.79 -2.00 7.73
CA LYS A 83 -3.92 -1.19 7.27
C LYS A 83 -5.13 -2.05 6.93
N ILE A 84 -4.92 -3.14 6.21
CA ILE A 84 -5.98 -4.08 5.88
C ILE A 84 -6.58 -4.71 7.14
N VAL A 85 -5.73 -5.21 8.05
CA VAL A 85 -6.16 -5.79 9.33
C VAL A 85 -6.98 -4.78 10.13
N TYR A 86 -6.57 -3.51 10.18
CA TYR A 86 -7.33 -2.46 10.85
C TYR A 86 -8.74 -2.32 10.27
N HIS A 87 -8.89 -2.25 8.94
CA HIS A 87 -10.20 -2.12 8.30
C HIS A 87 -11.07 -3.37 8.46
N VAL A 88 -10.50 -4.56 8.27
CA VAL A 88 -11.20 -5.83 8.48
C VAL A 88 -11.76 -5.91 9.91
N LEU A 89 -10.96 -5.55 10.92
CA LEU A 89 -11.38 -5.56 12.32
C LEU A 89 -12.35 -4.42 12.68
N LYS A 90 -12.20 -3.24 12.06
CA LYS A 90 -13.07 -2.08 12.31
C LYS A 90 -14.45 -2.26 11.71
N ASP A 91 -14.47 -2.60 10.43
CA ASP A 91 -15.66 -2.62 9.59
C ASP A 91 -16.32 -4.01 9.58
N LYS A 92 -15.68 -5.01 10.24
CA LYS A 92 -16.12 -6.40 10.32
C LYS A 92 -16.42 -7.00 8.95
N CYS A 93 -15.54 -6.72 8.00
CA CYS A 93 -15.69 -7.12 6.61
C CYS A 93 -14.61 -8.13 6.20
N ASP A 94 -14.94 -8.96 5.22
CA ASP A 94 -14.00 -9.93 4.69
C ASP A 94 -12.90 -9.26 3.88
N TYR A 95 -11.68 -9.80 4.00
CA TYR A 95 -10.58 -9.39 3.15
C TYR A 95 -10.78 -9.87 1.71
N LYS A 96 -10.70 -8.93 0.76
CA LYS A 96 -10.72 -9.21 -0.67
C LYS A 96 -9.36 -8.87 -1.28
N GLU A 97 -8.60 -9.90 -1.62
CA GLU A 97 -7.30 -9.75 -2.28
C GLU A 97 -7.47 -9.10 -3.66
N LEU A 98 -6.60 -8.15 -3.98
CA LEU A 98 -6.55 -7.52 -5.30
C LEU A 98 -5.64 -8.33 -6.22
N TRP A 99 -5.99 -8.42 -7.50
CA TRP A 99 -5.20 -9.15 -8.49
C TRP A 99 -3.86 -8.45 -8.79
N GLU A 100 -2.89 -9.21 -9.30
CA GLU A 100 -1.52 -8.73 -9.57
C GLU A 100 -1.48 -7.48 -10.46
N HIS A 101 -2.39 -7.31 -11.42
CA HIS A 101 -2.38 -6.17 -12.35
C HIS A 101 -3.20 -4.95 -11.92
N TYR A 102 -3.84 -5.00 -10.74
CA TYR A 102 -4.81 -4.00 -10.30
C TYR A 102 -4.32 -2.54 -10.43
N VAL A 103 -3.07 -2.27 -10.04
CA VAL A 103 -2.53 -0.91 -10.09
C VAL A 103 -2.23 -0.45 -11.50
N ASP A 104 -1.77 -1.36 -12.35
CA ASP A 104 -1.43 -1.03 -13.74
C ASP A 104 -2.70 -0.81 -14.54
N ASP A 105 -3.72 -1.65 -14.33
CA ASP A 105 -5.04 -1.50 -14.96
C ASP A 105 -5.69 -0.18 -14.53
N ARG A 106 -5.66 0.14 -13.23
CA ARG A 106 -6.17 1.42 -12.73
C ARG A 106 -5.42 2.61 -13.32
N ARG A 107 -4.09 2.53 -13.48
CA ARG A 107 -3.29 3.59 -14.12
C ARG A 107 -3.69 3.76 -15.59
N LYS A 108 -3.83 2.66 -16.34
CA LYS A 108 -4.29 2.69 -17.74
C LYS A 108 -5.66 3.33 -17.86
N LEU A 109 -6.61 2.95 -17.00
CA LEU A 109 -7.96 3.54 -16.99
C LEU A 109 -7.93 5.04 -16.73
N MET A 110 -7.11 5.50 -15.78
CA MET A 110 -6.95 6.94 -15.50
C MET A 110 -6.30 7.69 -16.66
N GLN A 111 -5.31 7.09 -17.34
CA GLN A 111 -4.71 7.67 -18.55
C GLN A 111 -5.73 7.77 -19.68
N ILE A 112 -6.50 6.71 -19.93
CA ILE A 112 -7.58 6.72 -20.93
C ILE A 112 -8.58 7.83 -20.61
N LYS A 113 -9.03 7.95 -19.36
CA LYS A 113 -9.94 9.01 -18.94
C LYS A 113 -9.35 10.40 -19.21
N TYR A 114 -8.12 10.64 -18.77
CA TYR A 114 -7.42 11.90 -18.96
C TYR A 114 -7.28 12.25 -20.45
N HIS A 115 -6.88 11.30 -21.29
CA HIS A 115 -6.73 11.52 -22.73
C HIS A 115 -8.06 11.76 -23.42
N LYS A 116 -9.14 11.08 -23.02
CA LYS A 116 -10.49 11.36 -23.51
C LYS A 116 -10.92 12.81 -23.20
N GLU A 117 -10.68 13.27 -21.97
CA GLU A 117 -10.98 14.66 -21.59
C GLU A 117 -10.11 15.66 -22.36
N ALA A 118 -8.82 15.38 -22.55
CA ALA A 118 -7.92 16.22 -23.32
C ALA A 118 -8.33 16.34 -24.80
N LEU A 119 -8.72 15.23 -25.43
CA LEU A 119 -9.19 15.22 -26.82
C LEU A 119 -10.52 15.97 -26.99
N LYS A 120 -11.45 15.80 -26.03
CA LYS A 120 -12.69 16.58 -26.00
C LYS A 120 -12.41 18.08 -25.91
N ASN A 121 -11.45 18.51 -25.09
CA ASN A 121 -11.07 19.91 -24.96
C ASN A 121 -10.43 20.49 -26.24
N LEU A 122 -9.83 19.64 -27.09
CA LEU A 122 -9.27 20.03 -28.38
C LEU A 122 -10.31 20.00 -29.52
N GLY A 123 -11.58 19.69 -29.23
CA GLY A 123 -12.66 19.64 -30.21
C GLY A 123 -12.69 18.35 -31.04
N VAL A 124 -11.95 17.31 -30.64
CA VAL A 124 -11.98 16.00 -31.29
C VAL A 124 -13.00 15.12 -30.58
N ASP A 125 -14.12 14.82 -31.25
CA ASP A 125 -15.14 13.91 -30.71
C ASP A 125 -14.76 12.46 -31.02
N LEU A 126 -14.55 11.64 -29.97
CA LEU A 126 -14.19 10.24 -30.13
C LEU A 126 -15.46 9.41 -30.38
N PRO A 127 -15.53 8.59 -31.44
CA PRO A 127 -16.67 7.71 -31.65
C PRO A 127 -16.81 6.75 -30.46
N ASN A 128 -18.05 6.59 -29.96
CA ASN A 128 -18.37 5.72 -28.83
C ASN A 128 -17.84 4.30 -29.08
N THR A 129 -16.67 4.00 -28.54
CA THR A 129 -16.10 2.66 -28.62
C THR A 129 -16.88 1.78 -27.66
N GLN A 130 -17.97 1.17 -28.14
CA GLN A 130 -18.63 0.07 -27.45
C GLN A 130 -17.63 -1.09 -27.43
N SER A 131 -17.08 -1.38 -26.25
CA SER A 131 -16.21 -2.53 -26.06
C SER A 131 -17.07 -3.80 -26.23
N ALA A 132 -16.68 -4.64 -27.18
CA ALA A 132 -17.29 -5.96 -27.44
C ALA A 132 -17.04 -6.94 -26.30
#